data_AF-A0A6A6DDP1-F1
#
_entry.id   AF-A0A6A6DDP1-F1
#
_cell.length_a   1.000
_cell.length_b   1.000
_cell.length_c   1.000
_cell.angle_alpha   90.00
_cell.angle_beta   90.00
_cell.angle_gamma   90.00
#
_symmetry.space_group_name_H-M   'P 1'
#
loop_
_entity.id
_entity.type
_entity.pdbx_description
1 polymer ?
#
loop_
_entity_poly.entity_id
_entity_poly.type
_entity_poly.pdbx_seq_one_letter_code
_entity_poly.pdbx_strand_id
1 'polypeptide(L)'
;AIQVLAQGLPPDVPRTYAALAERGDVPLSTLHHRDQGRRSREELAQSQQYLTPEEEKAIVRFLLLMSNLGHPVRIKFIRSLAFSVAR
;
A
#
# COMPACT_ATOMS: atom_id res chain seq x y z
N ALA A 1 3.76 6.15 -7.19
CA ALA A 1 4.83 6.99 -7.77
C ALA A 1 4.72 8.44 -7.28
N ILE A 2 5.83 9.11 -6.94
CA ILE A 2 5.80 10.53 -6.55
C ILE A 2 5.60 11.39 -7.81
N GLN A 3 4.49 12.13 -7.88
CA GLN A 3 4.16 13.00 -9.02
C GLN A 3 5.28 14.00 -9.34
N VAL A 4 5.98 14.52 -8.33
CA VAL A 4 7.10 15.47 -8.47
C VAL A 4 8.25 14.92 -9.33
N LEU A 5 8.56 13.61 -9.26
CA LEU A 5 9.60 13.00 -10.12
C LEU A 5 9.19 12.99 -11.60
N ALA A 6 7.89 12.93 -11.87
CA ALA A 6 7.32 12.97 -13.22
C ALA A 6 7.08 14.39 -13.74
N GLN A 7 7.08 15.39 -12.86
CA GLN A 7 6.95 16.79 -13.26
C GLN A 7 8.27 17.28 -13.90
N GLY A 8 8.18 17.77 -15.14
CA GLY A 8 9.31 18.39 -15.82
C GLY A 8 9.62 19.75 -15.22
N LEU A 9 10.90 20.07 -15.00
CA LEU A 9 11.35 21.39 -14.56
C LEU A 9 11.34 22.39 -15.74
N PRO A 10 11.24 23.70 -15.45
CA PRO A 10 11.45 24.73 -16.45
C PRO A 10 12.76 24.54 -17.24
N PRO A 11 12.84 24.93 -18.52
CA PRO A 11 13.98 24.64 -19.40
C PRO A 11 15.31 25.23 -18.92
N ASP A 12 15.24 26.29 -18.11
CA ASP A 12 16.33 27.04 -17.53
C ASP A 12 16.86 26.44 -16.21
N VAL A 13 16.16 25.47 -15.62
CA VAL A 13 16.54 24.84 -14.35
C VAL A 13 17.08 23.42 -14.59
N PRO A 14 18.32 23.11 -14.16
CA PRO A 14 18.86 21.76 -14.23
C PRO A 14 17.98 20.76 -13.47
N ARG A 15 17.71 19.60 -14.06
CA ARG A 15 16.90 18.54 -13.44
C ARG A 15 17.64 17.85 -12.30
N THR A 16 17.63 18.49 -11.13
CA THR A 16 18.29 18.01 -9.90
C THR A 16 17.26 17.67 -8.83
N TYR A 17 17.61 16.77 -7.90
CA TYR A 17 16.72 16.46 -6.77
C TYR A 17 16.48 17.68 -5.86
N ALA A 18 17.40 18.64 -5.78
CA ALA A 18 17.23 19.87 -5.02
C ALA A 18 16.13 20.77 -5.62
N ALA A 19 16.18 21.02 -6.93
CA ALA A 19 15.15 21.80 -7.63
C ALA A 19 13.77 21.13 -7.59
N LEU A 20 13.73 19.80 -7.65
CA LEU A 20 12.49 19.03 -7.51
C LEU A 20 11.94 19.07 -6.07
N ALA A 21 12.81 19.00 -5.07
CA ALA A 21 12.45 19.06 -3.65
C ALA A 21 11.82 20.41 -3.30
N GLU A 22 12.44 21.50 -3.72
CA GLU A 22 11.94 22.87 -3.50
C GLU A 22 10.60 23.09 -4.18
N ARG A 23 10.44 22.63 -5.43
CA ARG A 23 9.18 22.78 -6.16
C ARG A 23 8.04 21.95 -5.58
N GLY A 24 8.35 20.72 -5.15
CA GLY A 24 7.37 19.76 -4.67
C GLY A 24 7.02 19.89 -3.20
N ASP A 25 7.76 20.71 -2.44
CA ASP A 25 7.75 20.73 -0.97
C ASP A 25 7.94 19.32 -0.37
N VAL A 26 8.88 18.57 -0.92
CA VAL A 26 9.21 17.21 -0.50
C VAL A 26 10.70 17.13 -0.17
N PRO A 27 11.10 16.52 0.96
CA PRO A 27 12.52 16.37 1.28
C PRO A 27 13.30 15.68 0.16
N LEU A 28 14.49 16.21 -0.15
CA LEU A 28 15.39 15.65 -1.17
C LEU A 28 15.65 14.15 -0.95
N SER A 29 15.86 13.74 0.31
CA SER A 29 16.09 12.33 0.67
C SER A 29 14.89 11.45 0.33
N THR A 30 13.66 11.96 0.45
CA THR A 30 12.45 11.25 0.05
C THR A 30 12.40 11.04 -1.46
N LEU A 31 12.75 12.06 -2.26
CA LEU A 31 12.83 11.93 -3.72
C LEU A 31 13.90 10.91 -4.13
N HIS A 32 15.11 11.03 -3.57
CA HIS A 32 16.21 10.12 -3.86
C HIS A 32 15.83 8.66 -3.54
N HIS A 33 15.30 8.37 -2.35
CA HIS A 33 14.89 7.01 -2.00
C HIS A 33 13.83 6.43 -2.94
N ARG A 34 12.91 7.28 -3.42
CA ARG A 34 11.80 6.87 -4.27
C ARG A 34 12.23 6.59 -5.69
N ASP A 35 13.15 7.40 -6.21
CA ASP A 35 13.80 7.17 -7.50
C ASP A 35 14.66 5.90 -7.48
N GLN A 36 15.28 5.60 -6.33
CA GLN A 36 15.99 4.35 -6.06
C GLN A 36 15.05 3.14 -5.79
N GLY A 37 13.74 3.28 -6.05
CA GLY A 37 12.79 2.17 -6.01
C GLY A 37 12.22 1.81 -4.62
N ARG A 38 12.45 2.64 -3.59
CA ARG A 38 11.86 2.41 -2.27
C ARG A 38 10.34 2.58 -2.34
N ARG A 39 9.61 1.51 -1.99
CA ARG A 39 8.14 1.50 -1.93
C ARG A 39 7.63 2.41 -0.80
N SER A 40 6.40 2.91 -0.97
CA SER A 40 5.67 3.58 0.10
C SER A 40 5.36 2.58 1.20
N ARG A 41 5.02 3.07 2.39
CA ARG A 41 4.52 2.19 3.46
C ARG A 41 3.25 1.45 3.05
N GLU A 42 2.39 2.08 2.28
CA GLU A 42 1.14 1.50 1.77
C GLU A 42 1.40 0.43 0.69
N GLU A 43 2.24 0.74 -0.31
CA GLU A 43 2.65 -0.21 -1.36
C GLU A 43 3.37 -1.40 -0.74
N LEU A 44 4.21 -1.14 0.27
CA LEU A 44 4.88 -2.18 1.03
C LEU A 44 3.86 -3.04 1.80
N ALA A 45 2.92 -2.41 2.51
CA ALA A 45 1.87 -3.11 3.26
C ALA A 45 1.01 -3.99 2.34
N GLN A 46 0.57 -3.46 1.20
CA GLN A 46 -0.16 -4.23 0.17
C GLN A 46 0.67 -5.42 -0.32
N SER A 47 1.96 -5.21 -0.63
CA SER A 47 2.83 -6.31 -1.07
C SER A 47 3.15 -7.35 0.01
N GLN A 48 2.95 -7.01 1.29
CA GLN A 48 3.14 -7.89 2.43
C GLN A 48 1.83 -8.54 2.91
N GLN A 49 0.69 -8.23 2.29
CA GLN A 49 -0.57 -8.90 2.62
C GLN A 49 -0.45 -10.39 2.30
N TYR A 50 -0.88 -11.21 3.26
CA TYR A 50 -0.91 -12.66 3.11
C TYR A 50 -2.05 -13.13 2.19
N LEU A 51 -3.13 -12.35 2.14
CA LEU A 51 -4.31 -12.63 1.34
C LEU A 51 -4.41 -11.64 0.19
N THR A 52 -4.91 -12.12 -0.93
CA THR A 52 -5.34 -11.27 -2.04
C THR A 52 -6.60 -10.49 -1.66
N PRO A 53 -6.87 -9.33 -2.28
CA PRO A 53 -8.10 -8.56 -2.04
C PRO A 53 -9.39 -9.39 -2.20
N GLU A 54 -9.40 -10.34 -3.13
CA GLU A 54 -10.51 -11.25 -3.38
C GLU A 54 -10.74 -12.23 -2.22
N GLU A 55 -9.67 -12.79 -1.68
CA GLU A 55 -9.68 -13.71 -0.53
C GLU A 55 -10.11 -12.97 0.74
N GLU A 56 -9.57 -11.77 1.00
CA GLU A 56 -10.00 -10.91 2.11
C GLU A 56 -11.51 -10.64 2.02
N LYS A 57 -12.02 -10.32 0.82
CA LYS A 57 -13.46 -10.08 0.59
C LYS A 57 -14.30 -11.33 0.82
N ALA A 58 -13.79 -12.52 0.53
CA ALA A 58 -14.49 -13.77 0.83
C ALA A 58 -14.61 -14.00 2.34
N ILE A 59 -13.51 -13.81 3.09
CA ILE A 59 -13.50 -13.95 4.54
C ILE A 59 -14.43 -12.93 5.20
N VAL A 60 -14.39 -11.66 4.80
CA VAL A 60 -15.26 -10.61 5.36
C VAL A 60 -16.74 -10.97 5.16
N ARG A 61 -17.13 -11.43 3.97
CA ARG A 61 -18.51 -11.87 3.70
C ARG A 61 -18.93 -13.04 4.60
N PHE A 62 -18.04 -14.02 4.78
CA PHE A 62 -18.29 -15.14 5.68
C PHE A 62 -18.45 -14.68 7.14
N LEU A 63 -17.56 -13.83 7.64
CA LEU A 63 -17.63 -13.32 9.02
C LEU A 63 -18.90 -12.51 9.28
N LEU A 64 -19.32 -11.68 8.32
CA LEU A 64 -20.56 -10.92 8.40
C LEU A 64 -21.78 -11.84 8.40
N LEU A 65 -21.80 -12.85 7.52
CA LEU A 65 -22.87 -13.86 7.49
C LEU A 65 -22.99 -14.57 8.85
N MET A 66 -21.88 -15.06 9.38
CA MET A 66 -21.85 -15.76 10.66
C MET A 66 -22.31 -14.86 11.83
N SER A 67 -21.92 -13.58 11.82
CA SER A 67 -22.40 -12.60 12.80
C SER A 67 -23.90 -12.36 12.70
N ASN A 68 -24.43 -12.22 11.48
CA ASN A 68 -25.87 -12.01 11.24
C ASN A 68 -26.71 -13.22 11.66
N LEU A 69 -26.14 -14.43 11.59
CA LEU A 69 -26.76 -15.66 12.07
C LEU A 69 -26.66 -15.85 13.61
N GLY A 70 -26.10 -14.88 14.33
CA GLY A 70 -25.94 -14.94 15.79
C GLY A 70 -24.73 -15.77 16.26
N HIS A 71 -23.83 -16.11 15.34
CA HIS A 71 -22.66 -16.95 15.60
C HIS A 71 -21.37 -16.22 15.21
N PRO A 72 -20.98 -15.14 15.94
CA PRO A 72 -19.77 -14.41 15.62
C PRO A 72 -18.53 -15.31 15.74
N VAL A 73 -17.72 -15.34 14.68
CA VAL A 73 -16.48 -16.12 14.63
C VAL A 73 -15.46 -15.50 15.57
N ARG A 74 -14.89 -16.32 16.47
CA ARG A 74 -13.86 -15.85 17.41
C ARG A 74 -12.54 -15.56 16.69
N ILE A 75 -11.84 -14.50 17.12
CA ILE A 75 -10.58 -14.04 16.50
C ILE A 75 -9.52 -15.14 16.36
N LYS A 76 -9.46 -16.08 17.29
CA LYS A 76 -8.53 -17.22 17.27
C LYS A 76 -8.66 -18.11 16.03
N PHE A 77 -9.82 -18.11 15.37
CA PHE A 77 -10.07 -18.91 14.17
C PHE A 77 -9.74 -18.17 12.87
N ILE A 78 -9.51 -16.85 12.91
CA ILE A 78 -9.27 -16.03 11.70
C ILE A 78 -8.03 -16.49 10.95
N ARG A 79 -6.94 -16.82 11.66
CA ARG A 79 -5.72 -17.35 11.02
C ARG A 79 -5.98 -18.68 10.29
N SER A 80 -6.74 -19.57 10.91
CA SER A 80 -7.10 -20.86 10.30
C SER A 80 -7.98 -20.66 9.07
N LEU A 81 -8.91 -19.71 9.12
CA LEU A 81 -9.78 -19.37 7.98
C LEU A 81 -8.97 -18.75 6.84
N ALA A 82 -8.06 -17.81 7.16
CA ALA A 82 -7.16 -17.21 6.19
C ALA A 82 -6.32 -18.28 5.48
N PHE A 83 -5.74 -19.22 6.23
CA PHE A 83 -4.99 -20.34 5.66
C PHE A 83 -5.85 -21.24 4.76
N SER A 84 -7.12 -21.48 5.12
CA SER A 84 -8.01 -22.33 4.30
C SER A 84 -8.48 -21.67 2.99
N VAL A 85 -8.43 -20.34 2.92
CA VAL A 85 -8.89 -19.56 1.76
C VAL A 85 -7.72 -19.16 0.85
N ALA A 86 -6.52 -18.99 1.41
CA ALA A 86 -5.30 -18.71 0.67
C ALA A 86 -4.99 -19.85 -0.32
N ARG A 87 -4.87 -19.53 -1.60
CA ARG A 87 -4.57 -20.48 -2.68
C ARG A 87 -3.11 -20.44 -3.16
#